data_AF-A0A658B894-F1
#
_entry.id   AF-A0A658B894-F1
#
_cell.length_a   1.000
_cell.length_b   1.000
_cell.length_c   1.000
_cell.angle_alpha   90.00
_cell.angle_beta   90.00
_cell.angle_gamma   90.00
#
_symmetry.space_group_name_H-M   'P 1'
#
loop_
_entity.id
_entity.type
_entity.pdbx_description
1 polymer ?
#
loop_
_entity_poly.entity_id
_entity_poly.type
_entity_poly.pdbx_seq_one_letter_code
_entity_poly.pdbx_strand_id
1 'polypeptide(L)'
;MRIKRETVLIANDNFTNSSAIIHLKNDINNAIEKAVWPQGNDRFSINPTYKGNGVKPIKQECMAHLYSKGWFLEQRLKISSESNAGPIDAVYPITDHLYFAVEWETGNISSSHRALNKICLGILNGSLLGGTLILPSREMYPFLTDRIGNYQELSPYFNVWRNFNIANGYLSVIEVEHDEIDVNAPLIPKGTDGRAKF
;
A
#
# COMPACT_ATOMS: atom_id res chain seq x y z
N MET A 1 -8.98 10.45 -0.32
CA MET A 1 -9.00 9.32 -1.27
C MET A 1 -9.84 8.21 -0.67
N ARG A 2 -10.60 7.46 -1.48
CA ARG A 2 -11.54 6.45 -0.97
C ARG A 2 -11.00 5.05 -1.07
N ILE A 3 -11.42 4.20 -0.13
CA ILE A 3 -11.22 2.76 -0.16
C ILE A 3 -12.36 2.14 -0.95
N LYS A 4 -12.04 1.43 -2.04
CA LYS A 4 -13.03 0.73 -2.85
C LYS A 4 -13.35 -0.66 -2.31
N ARG A 5 -12.31 -1.35 -1.82
CA ARG A 5 -12.43 -2.66 -1.17
C ARG A 5 -11.15 -3.01 -0.41
N GLU A 6 -11.31 -3.86 0.60
CA GLU A 6 -10.23 -4.61 1.23
C GLU A 6 -10.44 -6.09 0.89
N THR A 7 -9.38 -6.79 0.49
CA THR A 7 -9.38 -8.25 0.28
C THR A 7 -8.39 -8.88 1.22
N VAL A 8 -8.91 -9.66 2.17
CA VAL A 8 -8.08 -10.46 3.06
C VAL A 8 -7.62 -11.72 2.32
N LEU A 9 -6.31 -11.97 2.34
CA LEU A 9 -5.66 -13.13 1.71
C LEU A 9 -5.24 -14.16 2.75
N ILE A 10 -4.80 -13.71 3.92
CA ILE A 10 -4.43 -14.57 5.05
C ILE A 10 -5.08 -13.96 6.29
N ALA A 11 -5.81 -14.79 7.03
CA ALA A 11 -6.41 -14.42 8.30
C ALA A 11 -6.52 -15.67 9.17
N ASN A 12 -6.06 -15.56 10.42
CA ASN A 12 -6.37 -16.52 11.48
C ASN A 12 -7.47 -15.91 12.37
N ASP A 13 -8.50 -16.70 12.66
CA ASP A 13 -9.71 -16.30 13.39
C ASP A 13 -9.45 -15.72 14.79
N ASN A 14 -8.36 -16.17 15.45
CA ASN A 14 -7.96 -15.64 16.76
C ASN A 14 -7.37 -14.22 16.69
N PHE A 15 -6.88 -13.82 15.51
CA PHE A 15 -6.15 -12.57 15.31
C PHE A 15 -6.99 -11.48 14.65
N THR A 16 -7.87 -11.85 13.73
CA THR A 16 -8.75 -10.92 12.99
C THR A 16 -9.72 -10.14 13.87
N ASN A 17 -10.09 -10.69 15.03
CA ASN A 17 -11.01 -10.05 15.98
C ASN A 17 -10.31 -9.38 17.18
N SER A 18 -8.97 -9.37 17.19
CA SER A 18 -8.22 -8.71 18.26
C SER A 18 -8.35 -7.19 18.17
N SER A 19 -8.38 -6.52 19.33
CA SER A 19 -8.38 -5.05 19.40
C SER A 19 -7.16 -4.43 18.70
N ALA A 20 -6.02 -5.15 18.71
CA ALA A 20 -4.80 -4.73 18.04
C ALA A 20 -5.00 -4.60 16.51
N ILE A 21 -5.58 -5.60 15.85
CA ILE A 21 -5.81 -5.51 14.40
C ILE A 21 -6.85 -4.47 14.04
N ILE A 22 -7.91 -4.35 14.83
CA ILE A 22 -8.93 -3.31 14.62
C ILE A 22 -8.28 -1.92 14.67
N HIS A 23 -7.39 -1.67 15.64
CA HIS A 23 -6.65 -0.42 15.73
C HIS A 23 -5.77 -0.18 14.49
N LEU A 24 -4.98 -1.16 14.07
CA LEU A 24 -4.09 -1.04 12.90
C LEU A 24 -4.87 -0.77 11.61
N LYS A 25 -5.99 -1.46 11.42
CA LYS A 25 -6.88 -1.25 10.27
C LYS A 25 -7.48 0.14 10.27
N ASN A 26 -7.90 0.63 11.43
CA ASN A 26 -8.42 1.99 11.56
C ASN A 26 -7.33 3.03 11.25
N ASP A 27 -6.10 2.85 11.73
CA ASP A 27 -4.98 3.73 11.40
C ASP A 27 -4.71 3.77 9.88
N ILE A 28 -4.66 2.60 9.23
CA ILE A 28 -4.45 2.48 7.79
C ILE A 28 -5.59 3.14 7.01
N ASN A 29 -6.83 2.86 7.37
CA ASN A 29 -7.99 3.43 6.68
C ASN A 29 -8.03 4.95 6.82
N ASN A 30 -7.85 5.46 8.05
CA ASN A 30 -7.79 6.89 8.32
C ASN A 30 -6.62 7.55 7.54
N ALA A 31 -5.47 6.89 7.43
CA ALA A 31 -4.33 7.40 6.68
C ALA A 31 -4.60 7.47 5.16
N ILE A 32 -5.25 6.46 4.59
CA ILE A 32 -5.67 6.47 3.18
C ILE A 32 -6.63 7.64 2.91
N GLU A 33 -7.57 7.89 3.82
CA GLU A 33 -8.51 9.01 3.68
C GLU A 33 -7.81 10.37 3.69
N LYS A 34 -6.66 10.51 4.37
CA LYS A 34 -5.84 11.73 4.35
C LYS A 34 -5.11 11.98 3.04
N ALA A 35 -5.01 10.99 2.15
CA ALA A 35 -4.46 11.22 0.83
C ALA A 35 -5.40 12.13 0.03
N VAL A 36 -4.96 13.37 -0.21
CA VAL A 36 -5.70 14.42 -0.92
C VAL A 36 -4.90 14.96 -2.10
N TRP A 37 -5.62 15.48 -3.09
CA TRP A 37 -5.04 16.19 -4.21
C TRP A 37 -6.04 17.22 -4.75
N PRO A 38 -5.63 18.47 -4.99
CA PRO A 38 -4.32 19.08 -4.66
C PRO A 38 -4.02 19.12 -3.17
N GLN A 39 -2.78 19.43 -2.80
CA GLN A 39 -2.44 19.66 -1.39
C GLN A 39 -3.29 20.82 -0.81
N GLY A 40 -3.79 20.63 0.41
CA GLY A 40 -4.71 21.57 1.07
C GLY A 40 -6.19 21.36 0.73
N ASN A 41 -6.52 20.42 -0.17
CA ASN A 41 -7.90 20.04 -0.44
C ASN A 41 -8.46 19.09 0.63
N ASP A 42 -9.78 18.87 0.64
CA ASP A 42 -10.46 17.90 1.52
C ASP A 42 -10.65 16.52 0.88
N ARG A 43 -10.36 16.42 -0.42
CA ARG A 43 -10.56 15.22 -1.24
C ARG A 43 -9.44 15.03 -2.26
N PHE A 44 -9.41 13.85 -2.85
CA PHE A 44 -8.51 13.48 -3.94
C PHE A 44 -9.21 13.64 -5.29
N SER A 45 -9.06 14.81 -5.89
CA SER A 45 -9.61 15.14 -7.21
C SER A 45 -8.56 14.84 -8.29
N ILE A 46 -8.80 13.85 -9.14
CA ILE A 46 -7.83 13.47 -10.20
C ILE A 46 -8.14 14.18 -11.51
N ASN A 47 -7.10 14.70 -12.16
CA ASN A 47 -7.23 15.16 -13.53
C ASN A 47 -7.32 13.96 -14.50
N PRO A 48 -8.35 13.86 -15.35
CA PRO A 48 -8.57 12.67 -16.20
C PRO A 48 -7.66 12.60 -17.44
N THR A 49 -6.61 13.43 -17.52
CA THR A 49 -5.63 13.33 -18.60
C THR A 49 -5.00 11.94 -18.61
N TYR A 50 -5.16 11.23 -19.73
CA TYR A 50 -4.63 9.88 -19.90
C TYR A 50 -3.12 9.84 -19.67
N LYS A 51 -2.70 9.03 -18.70
CA LYS A 51 -1.32 8.92 -18.21
C LYS A 51 -0.70 10.26 -17.82
N GLY A 52 -1.52 11.26 -17.46
CA GLY A 52 -1.07 12.62 -17.22
C GLY A 52 -0.40 12.82 -15.86
N ASN A 53 -0.79 12.02 -14.87
CA ASN A 53 -0.42 12.22 -13.48
C ASN A 53 0.79 11.38 -13.09
N GLY A 54 1.76 11.99 -12.41
CA GLY A 54 2.75 11.27 -11.61
C GLY A 54 2.13 10.61 -10.38
N VAL A 55 2.97 9.98 -9.57
CA VAL A 55 2.50 9.15 -8.44
C VAL A 55 3.23 9.42 -7.13
N LYS A 56 4.40 10.06 -7.16
CA LYS A 56 5.24 10.29 -5.98
C LYS A 56 4.50 11.02 -4.84
N PRO A 57 3.68 12.06 -5.10
CA PRO A 57 2.96 12.76 -4.03
C PRO A 57 1.80 11.95 -3.42
N ILE A 58 1.27 10.94 -4.12
CA ILE A 58 0.01 10.27 -3.75
C ILE A 58 0.08 9.65 -2.35
N LYS A 59 1.22 9.05 -1.98
CA LYS A 59 1.38 8.37 -0.69
C LYS A 59 1.83 9.27 0.46
N GLN A 60 2.21 10.52 0.20
CA GLN A 60 2.90 11.36 1.19
C GLN A 60 2.06 11.62 2.43
N GLU A 61 0.82 12.08 2.26
CA GLU A 61 -0.09 12.38 3.38
C GLU A 61 -0.49 11.12 4.16
N CYS A 62 -0.68 9.99 3.46
CA CYS A 62 -0.91 8.71 4.11
C CYS A 62 0.27 8.33 5.01
N MET A 63 1.50 8.38 4.49
CA MET A 63 2.70 8.04 5.27
C MET A 63 2.92 9.01 6.43
N ALA A 64 2.68 10.31 6.22
CA ALA A 64 2.75 11.31 7.29
C ALA A 64 1.72 11.03 8.40
N HIS A 65 0.50 10.62 8.03
CA HIS A 65 -0.54 10.26 9.00
C HIS A 65 -0.14 9.02 9.80
N LEU A 66 0.30 7.95 9.14
CA LEU A 66 0.80 6.74 9.82
C LEU A 66 1.94 7.08 10.78
N TYR A 67 2.91 7.89 10.37
CA TYR A 67 3.99 8.33 11.24
C TYR A 67 3.47 9.07 12.49
N SER A 68 2.48 9.95 12.33
CA SER A 68 1.84 10.64 13.47
C SER A 68 1.12 9.71 14.45
N LYS A 69 0.80 8.47 14.03
CA LYS A 69 0.19 7.40 14.84
C LYS A 69 1.21 6.45 15.45
N GLY A 70 2.50 6.73 15.33
CA GLY A 70 3.57 5.91 15.91
C GLY A 70 4.10 4.81 14.98
N TRP A 71 3.76 4.85 13.69
CA TRP A 71 4.37 3.98 12.69
C TRP A 71 5.78 4.48 12.35
N PHE A 72 6.70 3.57 12.10
CA PHE A 72 8.04 3.88 11.60
C PHE A 72 8.06 3.79 10.09
N LEU A 73 8.61 4.79 9.42
CA LEU A 73 8.68 4.83 7.95
C LEU A 73 10.01 4.27 7.44
N GLU A 74 9.99 3.73 6.22
CA GLU A 74 11.17 3.28 5.44
C GLU A 74 12.10 2.34 6.22
N GLN A 75 11.51 1.40 6.98
CA GLN A 75 12.26 0.51 7.85
C GLN A 75 12.82 -0.70 7.09
N ARG A 76 14.12 -0.96 7.28
CA ARG A 76 14.78 -2.17 6.81
C ARG A 76 14.70 -3.26 7.87
N LEU A 77 13.69 -4.11 7.74
CA LEU A 77 13.57 -5.29 8.59
C LEU A 77 14.42 -6.45 8.04
N LYS A 78 14.88 -7.32 8.94
CA LYS A 78 15.54 -8.59 8.58
C LYS A 78 14.48 -9.62 8.17
N ILE A 79 13.96 -9.44 6.97
CA ILE A 79 12.85 -10.23 6.42
C ILE A 79 13.33 -11.56 5.85
N SER A 80 14.56 -11.60 5.35
CA SER A 80 15.22 -12.80 4.82
C SER A 80 16.63 -12.92 5.38
N SER A 81 17.20 -14.13 5.31
CA SER A 81 18.61 -14.39 5.61
C SER A 81 19.58 -13.60 4.72
N GLU A 82 19.10 -13.13 3.55
CA GLU A 82 19.84 -12.23 2.68
C GLU A 82 19.58 -10.75 2.99
N SER A 83 20.65 -9.96 3.07
CA SER A 83 20.69 -8.56 3.51
C SER A 83 20.13 -7.53 2.51
N ASN A 84 19.40 -7.95 1.47
CA ASN A 84 19.11 -7.11 0.29
C ASN A 84 17.65 -6.70 0.11
N ALA A 85 16.74 -7.07 1.01
CA ALA A 85 15.38 -6.57 0.95
C ALA A 85 15.36 -5.04 1.11
N GLY A 86 14.71 -4.34 0.19
CA GLY A 86 14.44 -2.91 0.30
C GLY A 86 13.58 -2.59 1.53
N PRO A 87 13.56 -1.33 2.00
CA PRO A 87 12.75 -0.93 3.14
C PRO A 87 11.25 -1.25 2.90
N ILE A 88 10.51 -1.42 3.99
CA ILE A 88 9.05 -1.41 3.99
C ILE A 88 8.62 0.05 4.20
N ASP A 89 7.63 0.51 3.44
CA ASP A 89 7.14 1.89 3.49
C ASP A 89 6.76 2.34 4.91
N ALA A 90 5.98 1.55 5.64
CA ALA A 90 5.65 1.80 7.04
C ALA A 90 5.52 0.51 7.84
N VAL A 91 5.96 0.54 9.10
CA VAL A 91 5.83 -0.58 10.05
C VAL A 91 5.33 -0.11 11.40
N TYR A 92 4.46 -0.88 12.04
CA TYR A 92 4.01 -0.65 13.41
C TYR A 92 4.63 -1.70 14.34
N PRO A 93 5.30 -1.32 15.44
CA PRO A 93 5.84 -2.27 16.39
C PRO A 93 4.72 -2.93 17.21
N ILE A 94 4.59 -4.26 17.13
CA ILE A 94 3.70 -5.06 18.00
C ILE A 94 4.45 -5.43 19.27
N THR A 95 5.70 -5.84 19.12
CA THR A 95 6.71 -6.03 20.18
C THR A 95 8.06 -5.56 19.66
N ASP A 96 9.13 -5.65 20.46
CA ASP A 96 10.48 -5.24 20.06
C ASP A 96 11.01 -5.94 18.78
N HIS A 97 10.46 -7.12 18.45
CA HIS A 97 10.94 -7.96 17.33
C HIS A 97 9.85 -8.35 16.33
N LEU A 98 8.61 -7.91 16.54
CA LEU A 98 7.47 -8.28 15.72
C LEU A 98 6.73 -7.03 15.25
N TYR A 99 6.51 -6.91 13.95
CA TYR A 99 5.93 -5.71 13.35
C TYR A 99 4.70 -6.02 12.50
N PHE A 100 3.89 -5.01 12.21
CA PHE A 100 2.89 -5.04 11.16
C PHE A 100 3.32 -4.13 10.01
N ALA A 101 3.28 -4.62 8.78
CA ALA A 101 3.78 -3.91 7.61
C ALA A 101 2.67 -3.22 6.80
N VAL A 102 2.97 -2.07 6.22
CA VAL A 102 2.20 -1.43 5.17
C VAL A 102 3.14 -1.13 4.01
N GLU A 103 2.73 -1.53 2.81
CA GLU A 103 3.41 -1.21 1.55
C GLU A 103 2.42 -0.43 0.67
N TRP A 104 2.82 0.73 0.16
CA TRP A 104 2.00 1.52 -0.75
C TRP A 104 2.58 1.45 -2.16
N GLU A 105 1.89 0.74 -3.04
CA GLU A 105 2.38 0.53 -4.38
C GLU A 105 1.99 1.67 -5.33
N THR A 106 3.00 2.48 -5.62
CA THR A 106 2.99 3.47 -6.71
C THR A 106 4.04 3.15 -7.76
N GLY A 107 4.60 1.94 -7.77
CA GLY A 107 5.57 1.46 -8.74
C GLY A 107 4.93 0.54 -9.78
N ASN A 108 5.79 -0.12 -10.58
CA ASN A 108 5.32 -1.09 -11.56
C ASN A 108 4.62 -2.28 -10.91
N ILE A 109 3.65 -2.92 -11.57
CA ILE A 109 2.95 -4.11 -11.07
C ILE A 109 3.88 -5.20 -10.50
N SER A 110 5.05 -5.43 -11.09
CA SER A 110 6.04 -6.40 -10.58
C SER A 110 6.53 -6.07 -9.17
N SER A 111 6.52 -4.80 -8.78
CA SER A 111 6.84 -4.35 -7.43
C SER A 111 5.75 -4.73 -6.43
N SER A 112 4.47 -4.78 -6.84
CA SER A 112 3.38 -5.30 -6.00
C SER A 112 3.61 -6.76 -5.61
N HIS A 113 4.05 -7.59 -6.56
CA HIS A 113 4.40 -8.99 -6.28
C HIS A 113 5.56 -9.08 -5.29
N ARG A 114 6.60 -8.25 -5.48
CA ARG A 114 7.74 -8.19 -4.56
C ARG A 114 7.30 -7.74 -3.16
N ALA A 115 6.41 -6.76 -3.04
CA ALA A 115 5.88 -6.28 -1.76
C ALA A 115 5.12 -7.39 -1.02
N LEU A 116 4.18 -8.07 -1.67
CA LEU A 116 3.46 -9.19 -1.04
C LEU A 116 4.37 -10.34 -0.66
N ASN A 117 5.33 -10.71 -1.51
CA ASN A 117 6.30 -11.76 -1.19
C ASN A 117 7.19 -11.35 0.00
N LYS A 118 7.61 -10.08 0.07
CA LYS A 118 8.38 -9.54 1.19
C LYS A 118 7.57 -9.66 2.49
N ILE A 119 6.30 -9.26 2.49
CA ILE A 119 5.43 -9.39 3.67
C ILE A 119 5.27 -10.87 4.06
N CYS A 120 4.97 -11.75 3.10
CA CYS A 120 4.80 -13.19 3.37
C CYS A 120 6.06 -13.84 3.95
N LEU A 121 7.25 -13.52 3.41
CA LEU A 121 8.53 -13.97 3.97
C LEU A 121 8.74 -13.46 5.39
N GLY A 122 8.37 -12.21 5.67
CA GLY A 122 8.46 -11.63 7.00
C GLY A 122 7.58 -12.36 8.01
N ILE A 123 6.38 -12.79 7.58
CA ILE A 123 5.46 -13.59 8.38
C ILE A 123 6.02 -14.99 8.63
N LEU A 124 6.49 -15.68 7.57
CA LEU A 124 7.07 -17.01 7.69
C LEU A 124 8.30 -17.05 8.62
N ASN A 125 9.08 -15.97 8.65
CA ASN A 125 10.27 -15.84 9.49
C ASN A 125 9.97 -15.26 10.89
N GLY A 126 8.71 -14.96 11.21
CA GLY A 126 8.30 -14.43 12.52
C GLY A 126 8.74 -12.98 12.80
N SER A 127 9.17 -12.24 11.77
CA SER A 127 9.52 -10.81 11.88
C SER A 127 8.33 -9.88 11.66
N LEU A 128 7.31 -10.36 10.93
CA LEU A 128 6.04 -9.69 10.73
C LEU A 128 4.90 -10.53 11.29
N LEU A 129 3.98 -9.89 11.99
CA LEU A 129 2.69 -10.47 12.34
C LEU A 129 1.72 -10.43 11.16
N GLY A 130 1.92 -9.48 10.26
CA GLY A 130 1.09 -9.33 9.07
C GLY A 130 1.49 -8.13 8.25
N GLY A 131 0.71 -7.89 7.20
CA GLY A 131 0.81 -6.64 6.48
C GLY A 131 -0.32 -6.37 5.50
N THR A 132 -0.32 -5.15 4.98
CA THR A 132 -1.31 -4.65 4.03
C THR A 132 -0.62 -4.01 2.85
N LEU A 133 -0.99 -4.43 1.64
CA LEU A 133 -0.62 -3.76 0.40
C LEU A 133 -1.73 -2.79 -0.01
N ILE A 134 -1.39 -1.54 -0.26
CA ILE A 134 -2.31 -0.53 -0.79
C ILE A 134 -1.96 -0.28 -2.26
N LEU A 135 -2.94 -0.34 -3.16
CA LEU A 135 -2.71 -0.05 -4.58
C LEU A 135 -3.93 0.54 -5.30
N PRO A 136 -3.72 1.29 -6.40
CA PRO A 136 -4.81 1.90 -7.16
C PRO A 136 -5.81 0.89 -7.76
N SER A 137 -7.04 1.35 -7.93
CA SER A 137 -8.05 0.67 -8.73
C SER A 137 -7.71 0.71 -10.23
N ARG A 138 -8.38 -0.15 -11.01
CA ARG A 138 -8.30 -0.06 -12.48
C ARG A 138 -8.86 1.26 -13.01
N GLU A 139 -9.83 1.87 -12.34
CA GLU A 139 -10.45 3.12 -12.82
C GLU A 139 -9.54 4.34 -12.61
N MET A 140 -8.71 4.33 -11.55
CA MET A 140 -7.70 5.37 -11.34
C MET A 140 -6.48 5.19 -12.25
N TYR A 141 -6.12 3.95 -12.56
CA TYR A 141 -4.91 3.59 -13.33
C TYR A 141 -4.72 4.37 -14.66
N PRO A 142 -5.73 4.56 -15.54
CA PRO A 142 -5.58 5.27 -16.81
C PRO A 142 -5.06 6.70 -16.68
N PHE A 143 -5.22 7.35 -15.52
CA PHE A 143 -4.80 8.72 -15.29
C PHE A 143 -3.39 8.82 -14.72
N LEU A 144 -2.84 7.72 -14.21
CA LEU A 144 -1.51 7.66 -13.61
C LEU A 144 -0.44 7.30 -14.64
N THR A 145 0.83 7.52 -14.29
CA THR A 145 1.97 7.14 -15.13
C THR A 145 1.90 5.67 -15.55
N ASP A 146 2.55 5.33 -16.66
CA ASP A 146 2.36 4.04 -17.30
C ASP A 146 2.85 2.85 -16.46
N ARG A 147 2.12 1.74 -16.55
CA ARG A 147 2.43 0.42 -15.95
C ARG A 147 2.50 0.39 -14.43
N ILE A 148 1.87 1.34 -13.74
CA ILE A 148 1.68 1.28 -12.29
C ILE A 148 0.85 0.06 -11.89
N GLY A 149 1.18 -0.56 -10.76
CA GLY A 149 0.39 -1.65 -10.19
C GLY A 149 -1.06 -1.24 -9.98
N ASN A 150 -2.00 -2.13 -10.27
CA ASN A 150 -3.42 -1.91 -10.02
C ASN A 150 -4.09 -3.20 -9.53
N TYR A 151 -5.15 -3.05 -8.74
CA TYR A 151 -5.82 -4.17 -8.09
C TYR A 151 -6.28 -5.24 -9.09
N GLN A 152 -6.88 -4.84 -10.22
CA GLN A 152 -7.42 -5.80 -11.19
C GLN A 152 -6.32 -6.70 -11.78
N GLU A 153 -5.14 -6.15 -12.07
CA GLU A 153 -4.01 -6.90 -12.61
C GLU A 153 -3.36 -7.83 -11.56
N LEU A 154 -3.39 -7.44 -10.28
CA LEU A 154 -2.82 -8.22 -9.19
C LEU A 154 -3.76 -9.35 -8.72
N SER A 155 -5.06 -9.12 -8.74
CA SER A 155 -6.07 -10.01 -8.17
C SER A 155 -6.08 -11.47 -8.68
N PRO A 156 -5.71 -11.79 -9.94
CA PRO A 156 -5.61 -13.18 -10.40
C PRO A 156 -4.59 -14.01 -9.62
N TYR A 157 -3.61 -13.37 -8.99
CA TYR A 157 -2.56 -14.02 -8.21
C TYR A 157 -2.92 -14.24 -6.74
N PHE A 158 -4.07 -13.73 -6.26
CA PHE A 158 -4.47 -13.83 -4.86
C PHE A 158 -4.52 -15.26 -4.33
N ASN A 159 -4.90 -16.22 -5.18
CA ASN A 159 -4.91 -17.63 -4.80
C ASN A 159 -3.51 -18.18 -4.51
N VAL A 160 -2.44 -17.61 -5.08
CA VAL A 160 -1.06 -18.03 -4.75
C VAL A 160 -0.75 -17.70 -3.29
N TRP A 161 -0.98 -16.45 -2.87
CA TRP A 161 -0.70 -16.01 -1.50
C TRP A 161 -1.63 -16.65 -0.45
N ARG A 162 -2.90 -16.92 -0.81
CA ARG A 162 -3.84 -17.65 0.06
C ARG A 162 -3.39 -19.07 0.39
N ASN A 163 -2.59 -19.69 -0.47
CA ASN A 163 -2.13 -21.07 -0.30
C ASN A 163 -0.80 -21.19 0.47
N PHE A 164 -0.23 -20.09 0.97
CA PHE A 164 0.92 -20.18 1.86
C PHE A 164 0.53 -20.79 3.21
N ASN A 165 1.33 -21.75 3.68
CA ASN A 165 1.14 -22.41 4.97
C ASN A 165 1.60 -21.49 6.12
N ILE A 166 0.80 -20.47 6.41
CA ILE A 166 1.02 -19.51 7.48
C ILE A 166 0.03 -19.82 8.60
N ALA A 167 0.54 -20.38 9.69
CA ALA A 167 -0.29 -20.77 10.84
C ALA A 167 -0.84 -19.54 11.58
N ASN A 168 -0.04 -18.48 11.69
CA ASN A 168 -0.41 -17.23 12.35
C ASN A 168 0.01 -16.06 11.47
N GLY A 169 -0.95 -15.22 11.07
CA GLY A 169 -0.65 -13.97 10.40
C GLY A 169 -1.87 -13.28 9.79
N TYR A 170 -1.63 -12.09 9.26
CA TYR A 170 -2.60 -11.32 8.50
C TYR A 170 -2.00 -10.80 7.19
N LEU A 171 -2.69 -10.98 6.08
CA LEU A 171 -2.30 -10.37 4.81
C LEU A 171 -3.55 -9.81 4.15
N SER A 172 -3.53 -8.52 3.81
CA SER A 172 -4.62 -7.88 3.08
C SER A 172 -4.12 -7.03 1.92
N VAL A 173 -5.03 -6.78 0.98
CA VAL A 173 -4.84 -5.88 -0.14
C VAL A 173 -5.97 -4.87 -0.15
N ILE A 174 -5.66 -3.57 -0.11
CA ILE A 174 -6.63 -2.48 -0.17
C ILE A 174 -6.56 -1.82 -1.55
N GLU A 175 -7.70 -1.84 -2.25
CA GLU A 175 -7.90 -1.09 -3.49
C GLU A 175 -8.34 0.34 -3.15
N VAL A 176 -7.57 1.33 -3.60
CA VAL A 176 -7.86 2.76 -3.42
C VAL A 176 -8.22 3.43 -4.73
N GLU A 177 -9.03 4.48 -4.66
CA GLU A 177 -9.49 5.22 -5.83
C GLU A 177 -9.65 6.70 -5.50
N HIS A 178 -9.51 7.55 -6.53
CA HIS A 178 -9.80 8.98 -6.42
C HIS A 178 -11.24 9.21 -5.94
N ASP A 179 -11.45 10.33 -5.24
CA ASP A 179 -12.77 10.69 -4.72
C ASP A 179 -13.65 11.26 -5.86
N GLU A 180 -13.03 12.04 -6.75
CA GLU A 180 -13.69 12.63 -7.90
C GLU A 180 -12.74 12.82 -9.10
N ILE A 181 -13.34 13.02 -10.27
CA ILE A 181 -12.63 13.45 -11.48
C ILE A 181 -12.87 14.95 -11.65
N ASP A 182 -11.80 15.73 -11.79
CA ASP A 182 -11.86 17.17 -12.06
C ASP A 182 -10.86 17.54 -13.15
N VAL A 183 -11.37 18.03 -14.29
CA VAL A 183 -10.56 18.48 -15.43
C VAL A 183 -9.71 19.72 -15.12
N ASN A 184 -10.09 20.48 -14.09
CA ASN A 184 -9.39 21.68 -13.65
C ASN A 184 -8.38 21.40 -12.53
N ALA A 185 -8.41 20.20 -11.93
CA ALA A 185 -7.41 19.82 -10.96
C ALA A 185 -6.01 19.83 -11.63
N PRO A 186 -4.98 20.37 -10.97
CA PRO A 186 -3.62 20.34 -11.50
C PRO A 186 -3.14 18.90 -11.68
N LEU A 187 -2.31 18.66 -12.70
CA LEU A 187 -1.66 17.37 -12.89
C LEU A 187 -0.68 17.10 -11.74
N ILE A 188 -0.66 15.86 -11.25
CA ILE A 188 0.39 15.43 -10.32
C ILE A 188 1.73 15.44 -11.08
N PRO A 189 2.77 16.13 -10.59
CA PRO A 189 4.05 16.18 -11.27
C PRO A 189 4.66 14.79 -11.47
N LYS A 190 5.16 14.53 -12.68
CA LYS A 190 5.90 13.30 -12.99
C LYS A 190 7.36 13.43 -12.53
N GLY A 191 7.92 12.32 -12.07
CA GLY A 191 9.36 12.21 -11.85
C GLY A 191 10.14 12.09 -13.17
N THR A 192 11.46 12.11 -13.07
CA THR A 192 12.40 11.94 -14.20
C THR A 192 12.86 10.49 -14.37
N ASP A 193 12.18 9.53 -13.73
CA ASP A 193 12.61 8.13 -13.66
C ASP A 193 12.41 7.36 -14.99
N GLY A 194 13.29 6.40 -15.26
CA GLY A 194 13.16 5.46 -16.38
C GLY A 194 13.43 6.07 -17.75
N ARG A 195 12.41 6.05 -18.64
CA ARG A 195 12.49 6.54 -20.04
C ARG A 195 11.76 7.89 -20.24
N ALA A 196 11.57 8.67 -19.19
CA ALA A 196 10.92 9.96 -19.29
C ALA A 196 11.66 10.83 -20.33
N LYS A 197 10.95 11.24 -21.41
CA LYS A 197 11.43 12.26 -22.34
C LYS A 197 10.81 13.58 -21.90
N PHE A 198 11.67 14.59 -21.76
CA PHE A 198 11.32 15.96 -21.36
C PHE A 198 10.34 16.59 -22.36
#